data_AF-A0A1G3CK75-F1
#
_entry.id   AF-A0A1G3CK75-F1
#
_cell.length_a   1.000
_cell.length_b   1.000
_cell.length_c   1.000
_cell.angle_alpha   90.00
_cell.angle_beta   90.00
_cell.angle_gamma   90.00
#
_symmetry.space_group_name_H-M   'P 1'
#
loop_
_entity.id
_entity.type
_entity.pdbx_description
1 polymer ?
#
loop_
_entity_poly.entity_id
_entity_poly.type
_entity_poly.pdbx_seq_one_letter_code
_entity_poly.pdbx_strand_id
1 'polypeptide(L)'
;MLIVSFVCYAQEPQESPKEFPYKTWRFLYEEKCSKCHTLERVFAEHKTEDEWRVCVTRMIQKSPFWITEEVGKQIIDEITGKQKDTIIFTPQKKTYADAQLLFIDRCTKCHSTTRILKEDKTREEWKETVLRMRDNAPEQFSDEDIPVLTEFLIERGLLLREDIAAQIMVEKCIVCHEDERILLERKSRKDWEKCVADMRAEVKYRLKKDWFTKDEFDLIVNLLVKTQGL
;
A
#
# COMPACT_ATOMS: atom_id res chain seq x y z
N MET A 1 27.94 -41.75 -51.60
CA MET A 1 26.95 -40.66 -51.50
C MET A 1 26.39 -40.66 -50.09
N LEU A 2 26.72 -39.65 -49.28
CA LEU A 2 26.12 -39.37 -47.97
C LEU A 2 25.97 -37.85 -47.91
N ILE A 3 24.73 -37.37 -48.02
CA ILE A 3 24.38 -35.95 -47.94
C ILE A 3 24.12 -35.69 -46.46
N VAL A 4 24.98 -34.91 -45.81
CA VAL A 4 24.77 -34.45 -44.43
C VAL A 4 24.05 -33.11 -44.51
N SER A 5 22.75 -33.12 -44.29
CA SER A 5 21.90 -31.93 -44.22
C SER A 5 22.19 -31.17 -42.93
N PHE A 6 22.86 -30.01 -43.03
CA PHE A 6 22.96 -29.05 -41.94
C PHE A 6 21.62 -28.31 -41.82
N VAL A 7 20.90 -28.58 -40.73
CA VAL A 7 19.72 -27.80 -40.32
C VAL A 7 20.24 -26.51 -39.67
N CYS A 8 20.16 -25.39 -40.36
CA CYS A 8 20.40 -24.07 -39.78
C CYS A 8 19.22 -23.73 -38.86
N TYR A 9 19.41 -23.82 -37.55
CA TYR A 9 18.50 -23.23 -36.57
C TYR A 9 18.68 -21.71 -36.62
N ALA A 10 17.73 -20.98 -37.18
CA ALA A 10 17.67 -19.54 -37.06
C ALA A 10 17.34 -19.20 -35.60
N GLN A 11 18.29 -18.59 -34.88
CA GLN A 11 18.02 -17.99 -33.58
C GLN A 11 17.23 -16.71 -33.81
N GLU A 12 16.02 -16.63 -33.25
CA GLU A 12 15.23 -15.41 -33.18
C GLU A 12 16.03 -14.32 -32.44
N PRO A 13 15.96 -13.04 -32.85
CA PRO A 13 16.63 -11.97 -32.15
C PRO A 13 16.03 -11.86 -30.75
N GLN A 14 16.86 -12.03 -29.72
CA GLN A 14 16.44 -11.76 -28.35
C GLN A 14 16.09 -10.28 -28.22
N GLU A 15 14.80 -9.98 -28.03
CA GLU A 15 14.36 -8.66 -27.63
C GLU A 15 15.06 -8.26 -26.33
N SER A 16 15.74 -7.12 -26.36
CA SER A 16 16.34 -6.49 -25.18
C SER A 16 15.27 -6.29 -24.10
N PRO A 17 15.58 -6.46 -22.81
CA PRO A 17 14.62 -6.24 -21.74
C PRO A 17 14.07 -4.81 -21.82
N LYS A 18 12.75 -4.66 -21.93
CA LYS A 18 12.08 -3.36 -21.83
C LYS A 18 12.39 -2.76 -20.46
N GLU A 19 13.11 -1.64 -20.43
CA GLU A 19 13.31 -0.85 -19.22
C GLU A 19 11.94 -0.43 -18.67
N PHE A 20 11.59 -0.95 -17.50
CA PHE A 20 10.43 -0.48 -16.75
C PHE A 20 10.78 0.89 -16.14
N PRO A 21 9.93 1.93 -16.28
CA PRO A 21 10.23 3.25 -15.74
C PRO A 21 9.98 3.25 -14.24
N TYR A 22 11.00 2.95 -13.44
CA TYR A 22 10.91 3.05 -11.99
C TYR A 22 10.88 4.54 -11.58
N LYS A 23 9.71 4.97 -11.10
CA LYS A 23 9.47 6.04 -10.11
C LYS A 23 10.52 7.17 -10.08
N THR A 24 10.28 8.25 -10.82
CA THR A 24 11.01 9.50 -10.64
C THR A 24 10.70 10.06 -9.26
N TRP A 25 11.66 10.04 -8.34
CA TRP A 25 11.52 10.67 -7.03
C TRP A 25 11.38 12.18 -7.20
N ARG A 26 10.33 12.76 -6.61
CA ARG A 26 10.04 14.19 -6.77
C ARG A 26 10.80 15.04 -5.76
N PHE A 27 11.11 14.47 -4.60
CA PHE A 27 11.82 15.14 -3.51
C PHE A 27 12.97 14.27 -2.99
N LEU A 28 14.05 14.91 -2.56
CA LEU A 28 15.24 14.21 -2.04
C LEU A 28 14.92 13.39 -0.80
N TYR A 29 13.99 13.84 0.05
CA TYR A 29 13.59 13.04 1.21
C TYR A 29 12.93 11.71 0.81
N GLU A 30 12.28 11.62 -0.36
CA GLU A 30 11.66 10.38 -0.81
C GLU A 30 12.73 9.34 -1.11
N GLU A 31 13.81 9.71 -1.78
CA GLU A 31 14.91 8.80 -2.09
C GLU A 31 15.78 8.52 -0.86
N LYS A 32 16.20 9.57 -0.15
CA LYS A 32 17.20 9.46 0.93
C LYS A 32 16.61 8.86 2.20
N CYS A 33 15.39 9.22 2.58
CA CYS A 33 14.80 8.73 3.82
C CYS A 33 14.13 7.36 3.65
N SER A 34 13.53 7.08 2.48
CA SER A 34 12.82 5.81 2.24
C SER A 34 13.71 4.57 2.25
N LYS A 35 15.03 4.76 2.12
CA LYS A 35 16.00 3.68 2.17
C LYS A 35 16.01 2.95 3.51
N CYS A 36 15.75 3.65 4.63
CA CYS A 36 15.81 3.11 5.99
C CYS A 36 14.53 3.33 6.81
N HIS A 37 13.66 4.25 6.38
CA HIS A 37 12.44 4.63 7.09
C HIS A 37 11.26 4.61 6.14
N THR A 38 10.07 4.22 6.59
CA THR A 38 8.86 4.51 5.82
C THR A 38 8.59 6.02 5.86
N LEU A 39 8.12 6.62 4.76
CA LEU A 39 7.77 8.05 4.77
C LEU A 39 6.66 8.36 5.78
N GLU A 40 5.75 7.43 6.01
CA GLU A 40 4.76 7.51 7.09
C GLU A 40 5.42 7.71 8.46
N ARG A 41 6.49 6.97 8.76
CA ARG A 41 7.25 7.15 10.00
C ARG A 41 7.99 8.48 10.05
N VAL A 42 8.53 8.95 8.92
CA VAL A 42 9.24 10.23 8.84
C VAL A 42 8.31 11.39 9.21
N PHE A 43 7.07 11.35 8.72
CA PHE A 43 6.07 12.41 8.92
C PHE A 43 5.03 12.13 10.01
N ALA A 44 5.23 11.09 10.83
CA ALA A 44 4.26 10.68 11.86
C ALA A 44 4.03 11.76 12.93
N GLU A 45 5.04 12.58 13.20
CA GLU A 45 5.00 13.66 14.19
C GLU A 45 5.13 15.01 13.49
N HIS A 46 4.28 15.97 13.88
CA HIS A 46 4.46 17.35 13.48
C HIS A 46 5.74 17.92 14.10
N LYS A 47 6.56 18.60 13.30
CA LYS A 47 7.82 19.21 13.73
C LYS A 47 7.94 20.62 13.17
N THR A 48 8.40 21.53 14.01
CA THR A 48 8.88 22.85 13.62
C THR A 48 10.15 22.75 12.76
N GLU A 49 10.51 23.83 12.08
CA GLU A 49 11.73 23.87 11.28
C GLU A 49 12.99 23.55 12.08
N ASP A 50 13.12 24.10 13.30
CA ASP A 50 14.28 23.83 14.16
C ASP A 50 14.33 22.35 14.59
N GLU A 51 13.18 21.75 14.87
CA GLU A 51 13.09 20.32 15.17
C GLU A 51 13.46 19.46 13.95
N TRP A 52 13.09 19.88 12.74
CA TRP A 52 13.54 19.24 11.50
C TRP A 52 15.05 19.37 11.28
N ARG A 53 15.63 20.55 11.54
CA ARG A 53 17.09 20.77 11.47
C ARG A 53 17.83 19.82 12.39
N VAL A 54 17.39 19.69 13.63
CA VAL A 54 17.97 18.75 14.61
C VAL A 54 17.81 17.30 14.14
N CYS A 55 16.64 16.92 13.61
CA CYS A 55 16.37 15.57 13.13
C CYS A 55 17.27 15.19 11.96
N VAL A 56 17.35 16.02 10.92
CA VAL A 56 18.14 15.75 9.70
C VAL A 56 19.63 15.78 10.03
N THR A 57 20.09 16.70 10.89
CA THR A 57 21.49 16.71 11.37
C THR A 57 21.86 15.41 12.05
N ARG A 58 20.95 14.84 12.87
CA ARG A 58 21.16 13.53 13.48
C ARG A 58 21.26 12.41 12.43
N MET A 59 20.51 12.50 11.33
CA MET A 59 20.58 11.50 10.25
C MET A 59 21.88 11.63 9.44
N ILE A 60 22.36 12.86 9.19
CA ILE A 60 23.68 13.12 8.61
C ILE A 60 24.77 12.50 9.48
N GLN A 61 24.75 12.73 10.80
CA GLN A 61 25.75 12.16 11.72
C GLN A 61 25.75 10.63 11.73
N LYS A 62 24.59 10.00 11.55
CA LYS A 62 24.48 8.53 11.48
C LYS A 62 24.92 7.96 10.13
N SER A 63 24.76 8.72 9.05
CA SER A 63 25.06 8.27 7.69
C SER A 63 25.61 9.41 6.82
N PRO A 64 26.84 9.88 7.10
CA PRO A 64 27.40 11.08 6.49
C PRO A 64 27.70 10.91 4.99
N PHE A 65 27.85 9.67 4.53
CA PHE A 65 28.03 9.35 3.11
C PHE A 65 26.71 9.25 2.33
N TRP A 66 25.57 9.17 3.02
CA TRP A 66 24.25 9.02 2.41
C TRP A 66 23.50 10.35 2.32
N ILE A 67 23.66 11.19 3.34
CA ILE A 67 23.09 12.55 3.41
C ILE A 67 24.24 13.48 3.78
N THR A 68 24.73 14.27 2.83
CA THR A 68 25.72 15.32 3.11
C THR A 68 25.04 16.52 3.78
N GLU A 69 25.81 17.45 4.33
CA GLU A 69 25.25 18.68 4.93
C GLU A 69 24.45 19.50 3.91
N GLU A 70 24.91 19.57 2.65
CA GLU A 70 24.23 20.27 1.57
C GLU A 70 22.91 19.58 1.20
N VAL A 71 22.92 18.24 1.07
CA VAL A 71 21.72 17.45 0.80
C VAL A 71 20.73 17.55 1.95
N GLY A 72 21.21 17.52 3.20
CA GLY A 72 20.35 17.70 4.37
C GLY A 72 19.69 19.07 4.42
N LYS A 73 20.40 20.13 4.04
CA LYS A 73 19.82 21.48 3.93
C LYS A 73 18.70 21.52 2.88
N GLN A 74 18.91 20.91 1.72
CA GLN A 74 17.88 20.83 0.67
C GLN A 74 16.66 20.03 1.13
N ILE A 75 16.86 18.92 1.83
CA ILE A 75 15.77 18.13 2.45
C ILE A 75 14.98 18.98 3.44
N ILE A 76 15.64 19.77 4.29
CA ILE A 76 14.97 20.68 5.23
C ILE A 76 14.16 21.73 4.46
N ASP A 77 14.72 22.33 3.43
CA ASP A 77 14.04 23.34 2.60
C ASP A 77 12.85 22.74 1.84
N GLU A 78 12.94 21.49 1.37
CA GLU A 78 11.82 20.74 0.77
C GLU A 78 10.70 20.49 1.79
N ILE A 79 11.04 19.97 2.97
CA ILE A 79 10.07 19.62 4.03
C ILE A 79 9.37 20.88 4.58
N THR A 80 10.10 21.98 4.68
CA THR A 80 9.59 23.26 5.20
C THR A 80 9.01 24.18 4.13
N GLY A 81 9.01 23.75 2.85
CA GLY A 81 8.43 24.50 1.73
C GLY A 81 9.19 25.77 1.34
N LYS A 82 10.50 25.85 1.61
CA LYS A 82 11.35 27.04 1.37
C LYS A 82 12.02 27.12 0.00
N GLN A 83 11.86 26.12 -0.87
CA GLN A 83 12.37 26.18 -2.25
C GLN A 83 11.69 27.31 -3.05
N LYS A 84 12.49 28.27 -3.53
CA LYS A 84 12.03 29.43 -4.32
C LYS A 84 11.84 29.18 -5.83
N ASP A 85 12.31 28.05 -6.36
CA ASP A 85 12.26 27.75 -7.81
C ASP A 85 11.46 26.49 -8.17
N THR A 86 10.69 25.94 -7.23
CA THR A 86 9.72 24.91 -7.58
C THR A 86 8.46 25.62 -8.04
N ILE A 87 8.13 25.44 -9.33
CA ILE A 87 6.86 25.79 -9.98
C ILE A 87 5.81 26.11 -8.92
N ILE A 88 5.40 27.38 -8.85
CA ILE A 88 4.28 27.82 -8.04
C ILE A 88 3.11 26.90 -8.37
N PHE A 89 2.94 25.85 -7.58
CA PHE A 89 1.70 25.13 -7.53
C PHE A 89 0.83 26.01 -6.66
N THR A 90 0.21 27.00 -7.28
CA THR A 90 -1.08 27.43 -6.81
C THR A 90 -1.88 26.14 -6.62
N PRO A 91 -2.44 25.85 -5.42
CA PRO A 91 -3.35 24.74 -5.22
C PRO A 91 -4.63 25.09 -5.99
N GLN A 92 -4.55 24.99 -7.31
CA GLN A 92 -5.72 24.99 -8.15
C GLN A 92 -6.30 23.60 -7.95
N LYS A 93 -7.53 23.56 -7.45
CA LYS A 93 -8.31 22.32 -7.37
C LYS A 93 -8.35 21.73 -8.78
N LYS A 94 -7.49 20.73 -9.02
CA LYS A 94 -7.43 20.04 -10.31
C LYS A 94 -8.62 19.10 -10.37
N THR A 95 -9.48 19.28 -11.35
CA THR A 95 -10.55 18.32 -11.60
C THR A 95 -9.98 17.13 -12.37
N TYR A 96 -10.39 15.92 -11.99
CA TYR A 96 -9.95 14.69 -12.64
C TYR A 96 -11.18 13.90 -13.08
N ALA A 97 -11.21 13.45 -14.33
CA ALA A 97 -12.24 12.52 -14.81
C ALA A 97 -11.97 11.08 -14.34
N ASP A 98 -10.71 10.76 -14.05
CA ASP A 98 -10.27 9.46 -13.60
C ASP A 98 -10.20 9.41 -12.05
N ALA A 99 -10.99 8.51 -11.46
CA ALA A 99 -11.10 8.36 -10.01
C ALA A 99 -9.80 7.86 -9.37
N GLN A 100 -8.98 7.08 -10.08
CA GLN A 100 -7.69 6.60 -9.59
C GLN A 100 -6.68 7.74 -9.52
N LEU A 101 -6.62 8.61 -10.53
CA LEU A 101 -5.76 9.79 -10.50
C LEU A 101 -6.20 10.77 -9.40
N LEU A 102 -7.51 10.96 -9.23
CA LEU A 102 -8.05 11.75 -8.13
C LEU A 102 -7.63 11.18 -6.77
N PHE A 103 -7.79 9.87 -6.57
CA PHE A 103 -7.37 9.19 -5.35
C PHE A 103 -5.88 9.35 -5.07
N ILE A 104 -5.03 9.17 -6.09
CA ILE A 104 -3.58 9.35 -5.95
C ILE A 104 -3.29 10.79 -5.51
N ASP A 105 -3.86 11.79 -6.19
CA ASP A 105 -3.58 13.20 -5.93
C ASP A 105 -4.15 13.71 -4.60
N ARG A 106 -5.27 13.16 -4.11
CA ARG A 106 -5.94 13.61 -2.89
C ARG A 106 -5.50 12.84 -1.66
N CYS A 107 -5.39 11.51 -1.77
CA CYS A 107 -5.24 10.64 -0.62
C CYS A 107 -3.78 10.21 -0.41
N THR A 108 -3.03 9.99 -1.48
CA THR A 108 -1.69 9.36 -1.38
C THR A 108 -0.54 10.33 -1.15
N LYS A 109 -0.80 11.64 -1.24
CA LYS A 109 0.16 12.68 -0.84
C LYS A 109 0.58 12.57 0.62
N CYS A 110 -0.35 12.15 1.48
CA CYS A 110 -0.16 12.09 2.94
C CYS A 110 -0.31 10.68 3.53
N HIS A 111 -0.96 9.75 2.82
CA HIS A 111 -1.26 8.41 3.33
C HIS A 111 -0.75 7.32 2.38
N SER A 112 -0.35 6.18 2.92
CA SER A 112 -0.03 5.01 2.09
C SER A 112 -1.31 4.39 1.52
N THR A 113 -1.25 3.91 0.28
CA THR A 113 -2.39 3.26 -0.41
C THR A 113 -2.90 2.05 0.37
N THR A 114 -1.99 1.22 0.88
CA THR A 114 -2.33 0.05 1.70
C THR A 114 -3.09 0.44 2.96
N ARG A 115 -2.68 1.50 3.66
CA ARG A 115 -3.39 1.97 4.87
C ARG A 115 -4.81 2.37 4.56
N ILE A 116 -5.06 2.99 3.41
CA ILE A 116 -6.39 3.45 3.03
C ILE A 116 -7.25 2.26 2.58
N LEU A 117 -6.76 1.47 1.64
CA LEU A 117 -7.56 0.45 0.95
C LEU A 117 -7.83 -0.81 1.80
N LYS A 118 -7.06 -1.04 2.87
CA LYS A 118 -7.32 -2.17 3.78
C LYS A 118 -8.54 -1.95 4.70
N GLU A 119 -8.98 -0.70 4.87
CA GLU A 119 -10.04 -0.37 5.81
C GLU A 119 -11.39 -0.90 5.31
N ASP A 120 -12.11 -1.59 6.20
CA ASP A 120 -13.45 -2.09 5.94
C ASP A 120 -14.47 -1.10 6.51
N LYS A 121 -15.04 -0.29 5.61
CA LYS A 121 -15.97 0.79 5.93
C LYS A 121 -17.15 0.73 4.98
N THR A 122 -18.32 1.08 5.48
CA THR A 122 -19.51 1.31 4.66
C THR A 122 -19.31 2.54 3.77
N ARG A 123 -20.22 2.71 2.80
CA ARG A 123 -20.21 3.89 1.92
C ARG A 123 -20.34 5.18 2.73
N GLU A 124 -21.22 5.19 3.72
CA GLU A 124 -21.47 6.33 4.61
C GLU A 124 -20.23 6.63 5.45
N GLU A 125 -19.58 5.62 6.03
CA GLU A 125 -18.36 5.78 6.83
C GLU A 125 -17.18 6.27 5.98
N TRP A 126 -17.09 5.81 4.73
CA TRP A 126 -16.10 6.33 3.79
C TRP A 126 -16.39 7.78 3.42
N LYS A 127 -17.64 8.12 3.12
CA LYS A 127 -18.06 9.50 2.83
C LYS A 127 -17.70 10.43 3.99
N GLU A 128 -18.02 10.05 5.22
CA GLU A 128 -17.64 10.81 6.42
C GLU A 128 -16.12 10.96 6.56
N THR A 129 -15.37 9.89 6.25
CA THR A 129 -13.91 9.93 6.28
C THR A 129 -13.35 10.91 5.25
N VAL A 130 -13.85 10.89 4.01
CA VAL A 130 -13.41 11.81 2.94
C VAL A 130 -13.81 13.25 3.27
N LEU A 131 -15.02 13.47 3.80
CA LEU A 131 -15.47 14.79 4.27
C LEU A 131 -14.54 15.34 5.37
N ARG A 132 -14.16 14.51 6.34
CA ARG A 132 -13.20 14.89 7.37
C ARG A 132 -11.82 15.22 6.78
N MET A 133 -11.36 14.49 5.76
CA MET A 133 -10.10 14.82 5.08
C MET A 133 -10.18 16.15 4.33
N ARG A 134 -11.32 16.43 3.67
CA ARG A 134 -11.59 17.75 3.09
C ARG A 134 -11.57 18.84 4.16
N ASP A 135 -12.21 18.63 5.31
CA ASP A 135 -12.26 19.64 6.37
C ASP A 135 -10.88 19.95 6.95
N ASN A 136 -10.02 18.93 7.02
CA ASN A 136 -8.63 19.07 7.47
C ASN A 136 -7.70 19.70 6.42
N ALA A 137 -8.03 19.60 5.13
CA ALA A 137 -7.22 20.10 4.00
C ALA A 137 -8.12 20.68 2.88
N PRO A 138 -8.87 21.77 3.14
CA PRO A 138 -9.91 22.28 2.23
C PRO A 138 -9.38 22.77 0.88
N GLU A 139 -8.09 23.10 0.81
CA GLU A 139 -7.40 23.49 -0.40
C GLU A 139 -7.10 22.31 -1.34
N GLN A 140 -7.07 21.08 -0.82
CA GLN A 140 -6.80 19.89 -1.63
C GLN A 140 -8.05 19.34 -2.31
N PHE A 141 -9.24 19.55 -1.76
CA PHE A 141 -10.48 18.88 -2.20
C PHE A 141 -11.49 19.85 -2.82
N SER A 142 -12.23 19.41 -3.83
CA SER A 142 -13.51 20.02 -4.22
C SER A 142 -14.70 19.23 -3.67
N ASP A 143 -15.90 19.81 -3.69
CA ASP A 143 -17.11 19.11 -3.22
C ASP A 143 -17.49 17.96 -4.16
N GLU A 144 -17.14 18.06 -5.45
CA GLU A 144 -17.33 17.01 -6.45
C GLU A 144 -16.39 15.82 -6.25
N ASP A 145 -15.24 16.01 -5.59
CA ASP A 145 -14.30 14.93 -5.31
C ASP A 145 -14.90 13.89 -4.33
N ILE A 146 -15.75 14.34 -3.41
CA ILE A 146 -16.29 13.52 -2.31
C ILE A 146 -17.02 12.27 -2.81
N PRO A 147 -18.06 12.37 -3.66
CA PRO A 147 -18.75 11.18 -4.16
C PRO A 147 -17.82 10.27 -4.97
N VAL A 148 -16.97 10.83 -5.84
CA VAL A 148 -16.06 10.04 -6.70
C VAL A 148 -15.07 9.23 -5.87
N LEU A 149 -14.43 9.86 -4.87
CA LEU A 149 -13.50 9.19 -3.97
C LEU A 149 -14.21 8.15 -3.10
N THR A 150 -15.41 8.44 -2.63
CA THR A 150 -16.19 7.50 -1.80
C THR A 150 -16.46 6.20 -2.56
N GLU A 151 -16.91 6.29 -3.82
CA GLU A 151 -17.16 5.12 -4.65
C GLU A 151 -15.87 4.34 -4.93
N PHE A 152 -14.81 5.05 -5.32
CA PHE A 152 -13.53 4.43 -5.61
C PHE A 152 -12.96 3.66 -4.42
N LEU A 153 -13.09 4.21 -3.20
CA LEU A 153 -12.60 3.59 -1.97
C LEU A 153 -13.36 2.32 -1.61
N ILE A 154 -14.68 2.30 -1.84
CA ILE A 154 -15.50 1.09 -1.68
C ILE A 154 -15.03 0.01 -2.66
N GLU A 155 -14.95 0.32 -3.94
CA GLU A 155 -14.61 -0.65 -4.98
C GLU A 155 -13.19 -1.20 -4.82
N ARG A 156 -12.19 -0.31 -4.68
CA ARG A 156 -10.79 -0.72 -4.53
C ARG A 156 -10.50 -1.38 -3.20
N GLY A 157 -11.15 -0.93 -2.13
CA GLY A 157 -10.98 -1.54 -0.82
C GLY A 157 -11.44 -2.99 -0.81
N LEU A 158 -12.57 -3.29 -1.46
CA LEU A 158 -13.07 -4.65 -1.61
C LEU A 158 -12.08 -5.55 -2.38
N LEU A 159 -11.61 -5.09 -3.56
CA LEU A 159 -10.66 -5.87 -4.37
C LEU A 159 -9.36 -6.16 -3.62
N LEU A 160 -8.76 -5.15 -2.96
CA LEU A 160 -7.51 -5.36 -2.22
C LEU A 160 -7.70 -6.30 -1.02
N ARG A 161 -8.84 -6.21 -0.30
CA ARG A 161 -9.13 -7.13 0.81
C ARG A 161 -9.30 -8.57 0.32
N GLU A 162 -9.96 -8.76 -0.82
CA GLU A 162 -10.11 -10.09 -1.43
C GLU A 162 -8.76 -10.70 -1.80
N ASP A 163 -7.88 -9.92 -2.44
CA ASP A 163 -6.52 -10.37 -2.81
C ASP A 163 -5.69 -10.74 -1.57
N ILE A 164 -5.72 -9.91 -0.51
CA ILE A 164 -5.01 -10.19 0.74
C ILE A 164 -5.59 -11.43 1.42
N ALA A 165 -6.91 -11.59 1.45
CA ALA A 165 -7.54 -12.76 2.06
C ALA A 165 -7.22 -14.05 1.29
N ALA A 166 -7.17 -13.99 -0.05
CA ALA A 166 -6.75 -15.10 -0.88
C ALA A 166 -5.27 -15.45 -0.65
N GLN A 167 -4.38 -14.46 -0.55
CA GLN A 167 -2.98 -14.67 -0.22
C GLN A 167 -2.82 -15.33 1.16
N ILE A 168 -3.55 -14.84 2.17
CA ILE A 168 -3.56 -15.45 3.52
C ILE A 168 -4.01 -16.92 3.44
N MET A 169 -5.06 -17.23 2.66
CA MET A 169 -5.54 -18.60 2.50
C MET A 169 -4.45 -19.51 1.93
N VAL A 170 -3.75 -19.07 0.88
CA VAL A 170 -2.64 -19.83 0.27
C VAL A 170 -1.48 -20.01 1.24
N GLU A 171 -1.02 -18.92 1.87
CA GLU A 171 0.18 -18.93 2.72
C GLU A 171 -0.04 -19.58 4.09
N LYS A 172 -1.28 -19.64 4.58
CA LYS A 172 -1.56 -20.02 5.97
C LYS A 172 -2.51 -21.19 6.13
N CYS A 173 -3.45 -21.39 5.21
CA CYS A 173 -4.42 -22.48 5.31
C CYS A 173 -4.00 -23.67 4.45
N ILE A 174 -3.60 -23.42 3.20
CA ILE A 174 -3.28 -24.47 2.22
C ILE A 174 -1.88 -25.08 2.46
N VAL A 175 -1.01 -24.42 3.22
CA VAL A 175 0.30 -24.96 3.60
C VAL A 175 0.22 -26.29 4.36
N CYS A 176 -0.86 -26.51 5.11
CA CYS A 176 -1.05 -27.73 5.91
C CYS A 176 -2.27 -28.58 5.48
N HIS A 177 -3.13 -28.05 4.61
CA HIS A 177 -4.39 -28.66 4.23
C HIS A 177 -4.54 -28.63 2.72
N GLU A 178 -5.02 -29.74 2.13
CA GLU A 178 -5.45 -29.74 0.73
C GLU A 178 -6.62 -28.77 0.55
N ASP A 179 -6.57 -27.96 -0.50
CA ASP A 179 -7.52 -26.90 -0.82
C ASP A 179 -8.95 -27.42 -0.95
N GLU A 180 -9.14 -28.60 -1.54
CA GLU A 180 -10.44 -29.28 -1.66
C GLU A 180 -11.16 -29.45 -0.31
N ARG A 181 -10.42 -29.70 0.78
CA ARG A 181 -11.02 -29.91 2.11
C ARG A 181 -11.61 -28.63 2.68
N ILE A 182 -10.98 -27.48 2.42
CA ILE A 182 -11.50 -26.18 2.88
C ILE A 182 -12.59 -25.70 1.92
N LEU A 183 -12.36 -25.83 0.62
CA LEU A 183 -13.21 -25.29 -0.44
C LEU A 183 -14.61 -25.92 -0.50
N LEU A 184 -14.76 -27.18 -0.05
CA LEU A 184 -16.03 -27.91 -0.07
C LEU A 184 -16.87 -27.78 1.21
N GLU A 185 -16.33 -27.24 2.30
CA GLU A 185 -17.09 -27.09 3.55
C GLU A 185 -18.01 -25.86 3.48
N ARG A 186 -19.24 -25.99 3.98
CA ARG A 186 -20.18 -24.87 4.17
C ARG A 186 -20.57 -24.74 5.62
N LYS A 187 -20.49 -23.53 6.17
CA LYS A 187 -20.71 -23.28 7.60
C LYS A 187 -21.35 -21.91 7.83
N SER A 188 -21.99 -21.74 8.99
CA SER A 188 -22.39 -20.40 9.44
C SER A 188 -21.15 -19.57 9.78
N ARG A 189 -21.29 -18.23 9.86
CA ARG A 189 -20.20 -17.34 10.33
C ARG A 189 -19.62 -17.78 11.67
N LYS A 190 -20.47 -18.10 12.63
CA LYS A 190 -20.06 -18.54 13.97
C LYS A 190 -19.21 -19.82 13.91
N ASP A 191 -19.59 -20.76 13.05
CA ASP A 191 -18.88 -22.03 12.89
C ASP A 191 -17.56 -21.85 12.14
N TRP A 192 -17.49 -20.90 11.19
CA TRP A 192 -16.24 -20.51 10.55
C TRP A 192 -15.27 -19.84 11.52
N GLU A 193 -15.74 -18.87 12.31
CA GLU A 193 -14.96 -18.23 13.36
C GLU A 193 -14.38 -19.28 14.33
N LYS A 194 -15.22 -20.24 14.75
CA LYS A 194 -14.78 -21.34 15.60
C LYS A 194 -13.72 -22.20 14.91
N CYS A 195 -13.94 -22.60 13.66
CA CYS A 195 -13.01 -23.43 12.90
C CYS A 195 -11.63 -22.77 12.78
N VAL A 196 -11.58 -21.51 12.35
CA VAL A 196 -10.32 -20.76 12.21
C VAL A 196 -9.64 -20.56 13.57
N ALA A 197 -10.41 -20.35 14.65
CA ALA A 197 -9.87 -20.20 15.99
C ALA A 197 -9.25 -21.52 16.50
N ASP A 198 -9.93 -22.65 16.27
CA ASP A 198 -9.43 -23.98 16.61
C ASP A 198 -8.12 -24.27 15.83
N MET A 199 -8.05 -23.91 14.53
CA MET A 199 -6.83 -24.05 13.73
C MET A 199 -5.69 -23.17 14.24
N ARG A 200 -5.97 -21.92 14.59
CA ARG A 200 -4.96 -21.03 15.21
C ARG A 200 -4.41 -21.62 16.51
N ALA A 201 -5.28 -22.17 17.35
CA ALA A 201 -4.89 -22.82 18.60
C ALA A 201 -4.02 -24.07 18.35
N GLU A 202 -4.39 -24.90 17.39
CA GLU A 202 -3.65 -26.11 17.02
C GLU A 202 -2.26 -25.78 16.49
N VAL A 203 -2.15 -24.80 15.58
CA VAL A 203 -0.85 -24.36 15.05
C VAL A 203 0.01 -23.74 16.15
N LYS A 204 -0.58 -22.95 17.05
CA LYS A 204 0.13 -22.42 18.22
C LYS A 204 0.62 -23.54 19.14
N TYR A 205 -0.17 -24.59 19.32
CA TYR A 205 0.23 -25.75 20.12
C TYR A 205 1.39 -26.53 19.46
N ARG A 206 1.27 -26.85 18.16
CA ARG A 206 2.24 -27.67 17.41
C ARG A 206 3.51 -26.93 17.04
N LEU A 207 3.39 -25.73 16.46
CA LEU A 207 4.50 -24.95 15.91
C LEU A 207 5.02 -23.87 16.86
N LYS A 208 4.38 -23.68 18.03
CA LYS A 208 4.72 -22.64 19.02
C LYS A 208 4.77 -21.23 18.43
N LYS A 209 4.05 -21.00 17.32
CA LYS A 209 3.98 -19.72 16.59
C LYS A 209 2.57 -19.17 16.61
N ASP A 210 2.44 -17.85 16.71
CA ASP A 210 1.16 -17.20 16.43
C ASP A 210 0.98 -17.10 14.92
N TRP A 211 0.10 -17.92 14.36
CA TRP A 211 -0.01 -18.12 12.92
C TRP A 211 -0.79 -17.00 12.23
N PHE A 212 -1.80 -16.46 12.91
CA PHE A 212 -2.65 -15.37 12.42
C PHE A 212 -2.58 -14.18 13.37
N THR A 213 -2.44 -12.97 12.81
CA THR A 213 -2.81 -11.76 13.52
C THR A 213 -4.34 -11.69 13.66
N LYS A 214 -4.83 -10.75 14.48
CA LYS A 214 -6.28 -10.52 14.58
C LYS A 214 -6.88 -10.09 13.23
N ASP A 215 -6.23 -9.17 12.54
CA ASP A 215 -6.71 -8.65 11.25
C ASP A 215 -6.74 -9.75 10.17
N GLU A 216 -5.73 -10.62 10.14
CA GLU A 216 -5.69 -11.77 9.21
C GLU A 216 -6.79 -12.79 9.52
N PHE A 217 -7.09 -13.00 10.81
CA PHE A 217 -8.21 -13.85 11.24
C PHE A 217 -9.55 -13.31 10.73
N ASP A 218 -9.78 -12.00 10.89
CA ASP A 218 -11.04 -11.39 10.46
C ASP A 218 -11.18 -11.44 8.91
N LEU A 219 -10.09 -11.19 8.18
CA LEU A 219 -10.07 -11.28 6.71
C LEU A 219 -10.36 -12.69 6.20
N ILE A 220 -9.75 -13.73 6.79
CA ILE A 220 -9.96 -15.10 6.33
C ILE A 220 -11.38 -15.59 6.66
N VAL A 221 -11.92 -15.25 7.85
CA VAL A 221 -13.29 -15.59 8.22
C VAL A 221 -14.29 -14.91 7.26
N ASN A 222 -14.07 -13.64 6.94
CA ASN A 222 -14.94 -12.92 6.01
C ASN A 222 -14.92 -13.55 4.61
N LEU A 223 -13.76 -13.96 4.12
CA LEU A 223 -13.64 -14.67 2.84
C LEU A 223 -14.39 -16.02 2.85
N LEU A 224 -14.19 -16.83 3.89
CA LEU A 224 -14.85 -18.14 4.03
C LEU A 224 -16.37 -17.99 4.14
N VAL A 225 -16.88 -17.02 4.91
CA VAL A 225 -18.31 -16.75 5.00
C VAL A 225 -18.88 -16.28 3.67
N LYS A 226 -18.17 -15.40 2.95
CA LYS A 226 -18.63 -14.89 1.66
C LYS A 226 -18.73 -15.99 0.61
N THR A 227 -17.75 -16.90 0.58
CA THR A 227 -17.66 -17.95 -0.44
C THR A 227 -18.44 -19.21 -0.09
N GLN A 228 -18.60 -19.51 1.20
CA GLN A 228 -19.08 -20.81 1.70
C GLN A 228 -20.09 -20.70 2.85
N GLY A 229 -20.53 -19.49 3.19
CA GLY A 229 -21.56 -19.26 4.20
C GLY A 229 -22.86 -19.99 3.88
N LEU A 230 -23.54 -20.50 4.92
CA LEU A 230 -24.92 -21.00 4.83
C LEU A 230 -25.94 -19.87 4.94
#